data_AF-A0A841T8T8-F1
#
_entry.id   AF-A0A841T8T8-F1
#
_cell.length_a   1.000
_cell.length_b   1.000
_cell.length_c   1.000
_cell.angle_alpha   90.00
_cell.angle_beta   90.00
_cell.angle_gamma   90.00
#
_symmetry.space_group_name_H-M   'P 1'
#
loop_
_entity.id
_entity.type
_entity.pdbx_description
1 polymer ?
#
loop_
_entity_poly.entity_id
_entity_poly.type
_entity_poly.pdbx_seq_one_letter_code
_entity_poly.pdbx_strand_id
1 'polypeptide(L)'
;MKQILVFLLFSGMFCWLMFSPVYKHVLVLRQALLQQEADYLLEVGASGRYGYIDEALIAESMARLEESGFEPDKLEYEVGSASGAEAGNASMPLARGEGIKLIIRYPYDGLLNIDRLIGIEPDDDAFLSASGMKMSEYVP
;
A
#
# COMPACT_ATOMS: atom_id res chain seq x y z
N MET A 1 2.12 34.79 -30.73
CA MET A 1 2.84 34.08 -29.64
C MET A 1 2.06 34.08 -28.32
N LYS A 2 1.67 35.24 -27.76
CA LYS A 2 0.90 35.31 -26.51
C LYS A 2 -0.41 34.49 -26.52
N GLN A 3 -1.16 34.52 -27.63
CA GLN A 3 -2.40 33.74 -27.77
C GLN A 3 -2.18 32.22 -27.74
N ILE A 4 -1.08 31.75 -28.33
CA ILE A 4 -0.73 30.31 -28.32
C ILE A 4 -0.35 29.88 -26.90
N LEU A 5 0.43 30.70 -26.18
CA LEU A 5 0.78 30.42 -24.79
C LEU A 5 -0.47 30.35 -23.89
N VAL A 6 -1.38 31.31 -24.02
CA VAL A 6 -2.64 31.31 -23.27
C VAL A 6 -3.46 30.06 -23.60
N PHE A 7 -3.55 29.69 -24.89
CA PHE A 7 -4.23 28.47 -25.30
C PHE A 7 -3.65 27.22 -24.64
N LEU A 8 -2.32 27.06 -24.63
CA LEU A 8 -1.65 25.90 -24.03
C LEU A 8 -1.85 25.82 -22.51
N LEU A 9 -1.79 26.95 -21.80
CA LEU A 9 -2.02 26.97 -20.35
C LEU A 9 -3.48 26.60 -20.02
N PHE A 10 -4.43 27.14 -20.79
CA PHE A 10 -5.84 26.81 -20.61
C PHE A 10 -6.13 25.35 -20.95
N SER A 11 -5.59 24.81 -22.05
CA SER A 11 -5.80 23.41 -22.40
C SER A 11 -5.23 22.46 -21.33
N GLY A 12 -4.01 22.72 -20.84
CA GLY A 12 -3.42 21.95 -19.74
C GLY A 12 -4.27 21.98 -18.47
N MET A 13 -4.75 23.16 -18.08
CA MET A 13 -5.62 23.32 -16.91
C MET A 13 -6.96 22.61 -17.07
N PHE A 14 -7.59 22.66 -18.26
CA PHE A 14 -8.84 21.95 -18.53
C PHE A 14 -8.65 20.44 -18.52
N CYS A 15 -7.55 19.93 -19.11
CA CYS A 15 -7.20 18.51 -19.02
C CYS A 15 -7.03 18.09 -17.56
N TRP A 16 -6.27 18.86 -16.78
CA TRP A 16 -6.09 18.58 -15.34
C TRP A 16 -7.42 18.58 -14.59
N LEU A 17 -8.30 19.57 -14.80
CA LEU A 17 -9.60 19.65 -14.14
C LEU A 17 -10.50 18.45 -14.44
N MET A 18 -10.50 17.98 -15.69
CA MET A 18 -11.35 16.86 -16.12
C MET A 18 -10.89 15.53 -15.52
N PHE A 19 -9.58 15.32 -15.38
CA PHE A 19 -9.01 14.05 -14.93
C PHE A 19 -8.61 14.03 -13.45
N SER A 20 -8.50 15.19 -12.79
CA SER A 20 -8.15 15.28 -11.37
C SER A 20 -9.02 14.43 -10.44
N PRO A 21 -10.36 14.44 -10.59
CA PRO A 21 -11.23 13.62 -9.76
C PRO A 21 -10.96 12.11 -9.92
N VAL A 22 -10.63 11.67 -11.14
CA VAL A 22 -10.47 10.25 -11.48
C VAL A 22 -9.22 9.68 -10.82
N TYR A 23 -8.05 10.27 -11.03
CA TYR A 23 -6.81 9.72 -10.48
C TYR A 23 -6.79 9.78 -8.95
N LYS A 24 -7.37 10.84 -8.35
CA LYS A 24 -7.51 10.94 -6.89
C LYS A 24 -8.40 9.85 -6.34
N HIS A 25 -9.48 9.50 -7.03
CA HIS A 25 -10.35 8.42 -6.60
C HIS A 25 -9.63 7.06 -6.68
N VAL A 26 -8.88 6.81 -7.75
CA VAL A 26 -8.03 5.61 -7.89
C VAL A 26 -7.00 5.53 -6.76
N LEU A 27 -6.36 6.65 -6.41
CA LEU A 27 -5.39 6.72 -5.31
C LEU A 27 -6.04 6.33 -3.98
N VAL A 28 -7.20 6.92 -3.66
CA VAL A 28 -7.93 6.60 -2.42
C VAL A 28 -8.37 5.14 -2.38
N LEU A 29 -8.84 4.59 -3.52
CA LEU A 29 -9.23 3.18 -3.60
C LEU A 29 -8.04 2.25 -3.39
N ARG A 30 -6.90 2.51 -4.04
CA ARG A 30 -5.67 1.71 -3.83
C ARG A 30 -5.20 1.77 -2.38
N GLN A 31 -5.22 2.95 -1.76
CA GLN A 31 -4.87 3.09 -0.34
C GLN A 31 -5.81 2.29 0.57
N ALA A 32 -7.13 2.33 0.31
CA ALA A 32 -8.10 1.58 1.07
C ALA A 32 -7.93 0.06 0.94
N LEU A 33 -7.65 -0.41 -0.29
CA LEU A 33 -7.39 -1.83 -0.56
C LEU A 33 -6.11 -2.32 0.14
N LEU A 34 -5.03 -1.54 0.08
CA LEU A 34 -3.79 -1.86 0.80
C LEU A 34 -4.02 -1.92 2.31
N GLN A 35 -4.78 -0.97 2.88
CA GLN A 35 -5.07 -0.97 4.31
C GLN A 35 -5.94 -2.16 4.71
N GLN A 36 -6.98 -2.47 3.92
CA GLN A 36 -7.83 -3.64 4.13
C GLN A 36 -7.01 -4.93 4.13
N GLU A 37 -6.06 -5.06 3.21
CA GLU A 37 -5.20 -6.24 3.10
C GLU A 37 -4.19 -6.34 4.25
N ALA A 38 -3.59 -5.21 4.67
CA ALA A 38 -2.74 -5.16 5.86
C ALA A 38 -3.52 -5.57 7.13
N ASP A 39 -4.73 -5.06 7.31
CA ASP A 39 -5.58 -5.41 8.43
C ASP A 39 -5.97 -6.90 8.38
N TYR A 40 -6.32 -7.42 7.20
CA TYR A 40 -6.62 -8.85 7.02
C TYR A 40 -5.44 -9.76 7.39
N LEU A 41 -4.25 -9.46 6.88
CA LEU A 41 -3.04 -10.23 7.20
C LEU A 41 -2.70 -10.16 8.69
N LEU A 42 -2.89 -9.01 9.33
CA LEU A 42 -2.69 -8.89 10.78
C LEU A 42 -3.72 -9.72 11.55
N GLU A 43 -5.00 -9.71 11.14
CA GLU A 43 -6.04 -10.55 11.75
C GLU A 43 -5.73 -12.05 11.64
N VAL A 44 -5.29 -12.51 10.47
CA VAL A 44 -4.94 -13.91 10.26
C VAL A 44 -3.63 -14.26 10.97
N GLY A 45 -2.57 -13.48 10.76
CA GLY A 45 -1.23 -13.75 11.27
C GLY A 45 -1.12 -13.62 12.79
N ALA A 46 -1.84 -12.68 13.40
CA ALA A 46 -1.89 -12.54 14.86
C ALA A 46 -2.92 -13.45 15.53
N SER A 47 -3.63 -14.30 14.78
CA SER A 47 -4.63 -15.20 15.35
C SER A 47 -4.02 -16.27 16.27
N GLY A 48 -4.85 -16.90 17.08
CA GLY A 48 -4.45 -17.98 17.99
C GLY A 48 -3.78 -19.20 17.33
N ARG A 49 -3.92 -19.35 16.01
CA ARG A 49 -3.34 -20.47 15.24
C ARG A 49 -1.93 -20.18 14.74
N TYR A 50 -1.64 -18.93 14.35
CA TYR A 50 -0.41 -18.57 13.66
C TYR A 50 0.56 -17.89 14.62
N GLY A 51 0.32 -16.64 15.00
CA GLY A 51 1.29 -15.82 15.73
C GLY A 51 2.48 -15.38 14.87
N TYR A 52 2.36 -15.44 13.54
CA TYR A 52 3.38 -15.03 12.57
C TYR A 52 2.73 -14.68 11.22
N ILE A 53 3.47 -14.01 10.33
CA ILE A 53 3.11 -13.75 8.93
C ILE A 53 4.26 -14.22 8.04
N ASP A 54 4.15 -15.41 7.47
CA ASP A 54 5.19 -16.03 6.65
C ASP A 54 5.04 -15.69 5.15
N GLU A 55 5.99 -16.17 4.35
CA GLU A 55 6.00 -15.97 2.89
C GLU A 55 4.76 -16.56 2.20
N ALA A 56 4.16 -17.62 2.75
CA ALA A 56 2.96 -18.23 2.18
C ALA A 56 1.75 -17.28 2.33
N LEU A 57 1.55 -16.69 3.51
CA LEU A 57 0.51 -15.69 3.74
C LEU A 57 0.72 -14.43 2.88
N ILE A 58 1.98 -14.01 2.71
CA ILE A 58 2.34 -12.89 1.83
C ILE A 58 2.02 -13.21 0.36
N ALA A 59 2.33 -14.42 -0.12
CA ALA A 59 2.02 -14.83 -1.49
C ALA A 59 0.51 -14.85 -1.75
N GLU A 60 -0.30 -15.32 -0.80
CA GLU A 60 -1.76 -15.27 -0.90
C GLU A 60 -2.28 -13.82 -0.92
N SER A 61 -1.65 -12.92 -0.15
CA SER A 61 -1.95 -11.49 -0.15
C SER A 61 -1.66 -10.84 -1.51
N MET A 62 -0.50 -11.12 -2.08
CA MET A 62 -0.12 -10.65 -3.42
C MET A 62 -1.14 -11.10 -4.48
N ALA A 63 -1.59 -12.36 -4.44
CA ALA A 63 -2.60 -12.86 -5.37
C ALA A 63 -3.94 -12.11 -5.26
N ARG A 64 -4.41 -11.78 -4.03
CA ARG A 64 -5.63 -10.98 -3.83
C ARG A 64 -5.49 -9.55 -4.33
N LEU A 65 -4.32 -8.93 -4.10
CA LEU A 65 -4.05 -7.59 -4.59
C LEU A 65 -3.91 -7.57 -6.12
N GLU A 66 -3.36 -8.62 -6.73
CA GLU A 66 -3.32 -8.79 -8.19
C GLU A 66 -4.72 -8.76 -8.82
N GLU A 67 -5.68 -9.47 -8.24
CA GLU A 67 -7.10 -9.44 -8.67
C GLU A 67 -7.70 -8.03 -8.62
N SER A 68 -7.16 -7.15 -7.78
CA SER A 68 -7.56 -5.75 -7.63
C SER A 68 -6.76 -4.78 -8.50
N GLY A 69 -5.85 -5.27 -9.35
CA GLY A 69 -5.07 -4.48 -10.30
C GLY A 69 -3.75 -3.92 -9.76
N PHE A 70 -3.19 -4.55 -8.72
CA PHE A 70 -1.80 -4.31 -8.30
C PHE A 70 -0.85 -5.25 -9.05
N GLU A 71 0.39 -4.82 -9.25
CA GLU A 71 1.45 -5.66 -9.79
C GLU A 71 2.24 -6.30 -8.62
N PRO A 72 2.24 -7.64 -8.47
CA PRO A 72 2.87 -8.32 -7.33
C PRO A 72 4.36 -8.01 -7.12
N ASP A 73 5.10 -7.82 -8.21
CA ASP A 73 6.53 -7.52 -8.20
C ASP A 73 6.86 -6.09 -7.72
N LYS A 74 5.86 -5.20 -7.67
CA LYS A 74 5.97 -3.84 -7.14
C LYS A 74 5.50 -3.72 -5.68
N LEU A 75 4.96 -4.78 -5.09
CA LEU A 75 4.53 -4.79 -3.69
C LEU A 75 5.71 -5.08 -2.76
N GLU A 76 5.89 -4.24 -1.76
CA GLU A 76 6.91 -4.44 -0.72
C GLU A 76 6.25 -4.74 0.62
N TYR A 77 6.70 -5.80 1.28
CA TYR A 77 6.21 -6.23 2.58
C TYR A 77 7.32 -6.13 3.62
N GLU A 78 7.00 -5.55 4.77
CA GLU A 78 7.88 -5.51 5.93
C GLU A 78 7.11 -6.07 7.14
N VAL A 79 7.55 -7.24 7.61
CA VAL A 79 6.97 -7.94 8.77
C VAL A 79 7.93 -7.84 9.94
N GLY A 80 7.45 -7.41 11.10
CA GLY A 80 8.26 -7.28 12.29
C GLY A 80 7.47 -7.44 13.58
N SER A 81 8.13 -7.27 14.73
CA SER A 81 7.46 -7.32 16.03
C SER A 81 7.67 -6.06 16.87
N ALA A 82 6.95 -5.96 17.99
CA ALA A 82 7.14 -4.91 18.99
C ALA A 82 8.50 -5.04 19.69
N SER A 83 8.92 -6.26 20.03
CA SER A 83 10.22 -6.54 20.68
C SER A 83 11.41 -6.66 19.73
N GLY A 84 11.18 -6.74 18.41
CA GLY A 84 12.22 -7.01 17.41
C GLY A 84 12.45 -8.51 17.14
N ALA A 85 11.59 -9.38 17.67
CA ALA A 85 11.56 -10.79 17.33
C ALA A 85 11.10 -11.02 15.87
N GLU A 86 11.45 -12.17 15.32
CA GLU A 86 11.17 -12.54 13.93
C GLU A 86 9.69 -12.94 13.75
N ALA A 87 8.87 -11.99 13.33
CA ALA A 87 7.42 -12.18 13.18
C ALA A 87 7.01 -12.93 11.90
N GLY A 88 7.97 -13.33 11.05
CA GLY A 88 7.72 -14.11 9.83
C GLY A 88 8.04 -15.60 9.93
N ASN A 89 8.48 -16.07 11.10
CA ASN A 89 8.98 -17.43 11.27
C ASN A 89 7.92 -18.37 11.86
N ALA A 90 7.38 -19.24 11.01
CA ALA A 90 6.39 -20.24 11.41
C ALA A 90 6.90 -21.24 12.48
N SER A 91 8.22 -21.45 12.58
CA SER A 91 8.81 -22.34 13.57
C SER A 91 8.96 -21.69 14.95
N MET A 92 8.82 -20.35 15.01
CA MET A 92 8.94 -19.55 16.23
C MET A 92 7.79 -18.53 16.33
N PRO A 93 6.54 -19.00 16.42
CA PRO A 93 5.38 -18.13 16.53
C PRO A 93 5.46 -17.22 17.76
N LEU A 94 5.06 -15.97 17.60
CA LEU A 94 5.09 -14.97 18.67
C LEU A 94 3.96 -15.24 19.64
N ALA A 95 4.30 -15.39 20.92
CA ALA A 95 3.33 -15.70 21.97
C ALA A 95 2.29 -14.60 22.17
N ARG A 96 1.17 -14.97 22.78
CA ARG A 96 0.09 -14.04 23.10
C ARG A 96 0.60 -12.78 23.81
N GLY A 97 0.18 -11.62 23.32
CA GLY A 97 0.57 -10.33 23.89
C GLY A 97 1.89 -9.77 23.34
N GLU A 98 2.53 -10.42 22.37
CA GLU A 98 3.58 -9.82 21.55
C GLU A 98 2.94 -9.11 20.33
N GLY A 99 3.37 -7.90 20.01
CA GLY A 99 2.82 -7.15 18.88
C GLY A 99 3.45 -7.56 17.55
N ILE A 100 2.65 -7.93 16.56
CA ILE A 100 3.04 -8.14 15.16
C ILE A 100 2.81 -6.85 14.39
N LYS A 101 3.82 -6.38 13.67
CA LYS A 101 3.78 -5.20 12.80
C LYS A 101 3.83 -5.65 11.35
N LEU A 102 3.04 -4.98 10.52
CA LEU A 102 3.06 -5.18 9.08
C LEU A 102 3.05 -3.82 8.39
N ILE A 103 3.89 -3.67 7.38
CA ILE A 103 3.86 -2.55 6.44
C ILE A 103 3.79 -3.15 5.04
N ILE A 104 2.86 -2.65 4.23
CA ILE A 104 2.76 -2.94 2.79
C ILE A 104 2.99 -1.62 2.06
N ARG A 105 3.87 -1.60 1.06
CA ARG A 105 4.12 -0.43 0.21
C ARG A 105 3.87 -0.76 -1.26
N TYR A 106 3.41 0.24 -2.01
CA TYR A 106 3.20 0.14 -3.46
C TYR A 106 3.47 1.51 -4.12
N PRO A 107 4.18 1.58 -5.25
CA PRO A 107 4.50 2.87 -5.88
C PRO A 107 3.24 3.57 -6.42
N TYR A 108 3.26 4.90 -6.51
CA TYR A 108 2.17 5.64 -7.18
C TYR A 108 2.09 5.36 -8.69
N ASP A 109 3.12 4.74 -9.28
CA ASP A 109 3.13 4.24 -10.66
C ASP A 109 2.74 5.35 -11.67
N GLY A 110 3.27 6.56 -11.45
CA GLY A 110 3.03 7.73 -12.29
C GLY A 110 1.62 8.32 -12.21
N LEU A 111 0.76 7.88 -11.29
CA LEU A 111 -0.62 8.36 -11.15
C LEU A 111 -0.70 9.89 -10.92
N LEU A 112 0.32 10.47 -10.28
CA LEU A 112 0.41 11.90 -9.98
C LEU A 112 1.03 12.74 -11.11
N ASN A 113 1.49 12.13 -12.21
CA ASN A 113 2.15 12.86 -13.31
C ASN A 113 1.27 13.91 -13.98
N ILE A 114 -0.06 13.79 -13.87
CA ILE A 114 -0.98 14.78 -14.41
C ILE A 114 -0.88 16.14 -13.70
N ASP A 115 -0.41 16.16 -12.45
CA ASP A 115 -0.22 17.41 -11.70
C ASP A 115 0.89 18.30 -12.30
N ARG A 116 1.76 17.72 -13.14
CA ARG A 116 2.74 18.46 -13.97
C ARG A 116 2.04 19.47 -14.90
N LEU A 117 0.79 19.21 -15.33
CA LEU A 117 0.00 20.12 -16.18
C LEU A 117 -0.32 21.46 -15.51
N ILE A 118 -0.30 21.51 -14.18
CA ILE A 118 -0.49 22.74 -13.38
C ILE A 118 0.79 23.21 -12.70
N GLY A 119 1.94 22.66 -13.10
CA GLY A 119 3.26 23.04 -12.60
C GLY A 119 3.62 22.46 -11.24
N ILE A 120 2.95 21.38 -10.81
CA ILE A 120 3.34 20.62 -9.61
C ILE A 120 4.20 19.45 -10.07
N GLU A 121 5.42 19.36 -9.54
CA GLU A 121 6.31 18.22 -9.78
C GLU A 121 6.01 17.12 -8.75
N PRO A 122 5.58 15.93 -9.17
CA PRO A 122 5.36 14.81 -8.26
C PRO A 122 6.70 14.24 -7.79
N ASP A 123 6.69 13.62 -6.62
CA ASP A 123 7.81 12.84 -6.12
C ASP A 123 7.79 11.45 -6.80
N ASP A 124 8.80 11.17 -7.61
CA ASP A 124 8.89 9.94 -8.40
C ASP A 124 9.15 8.70 -7.51
N ASP A 125 9.70 8.90 -6.31
CA ASP A 125 10.00 7.85 -5.34
C ASP A 125 8.89 7.69 -4.29
N ALA A 126 7.73 8.29 -4.51
CA ALA A 126 6.64 8.24 -3.55
C ALA A 126 5.88 6.90 -3.60
N PHE A 127 5.48 6.42 -2.42
CA PHE A 127 4.73 5.18 -2.25
C PHE A 127 3.39 5.43 -1.54
N LEU A 128 2.40 4.63 -1.92
CA LEU A 128 1.29 4.27 -1.04
C LEU A 128 1.82 3.34 0.04
N SER A 129 1.37 3.52 1.27
CA SER A 129 1.75 2.65 2.37
C SER A 129 0.55 2.37 3.27
N ALA A 130 0.33 1.09 3.54
CA ALA A 130 -0.55 0.61 4.60
C ALA A 130 0.31 0.06 5.73
N SER A 131 -0.09 0.32 6.96
CA SER A 131 0.62 -0.22 8.11
C SER A 131 -0.34 -0.50 9.26
N GLY A 132 0.05 -1.42 10.11
CA GLY A 132 -0.71 -1.75 11.30
C GLY A 132 0.11 -2.54 12.30
N MET A 133 -0.47 -2.68 13.49
CA MET A 133 0.04 -3.57 14.52
C MET A 133 -1.13 -4.28 15.19
N LYS A 134 -1.01 -5.58 15.40
CA LYS A 134 -1.96 -6.36 16.19
C LYS A 134 -1.22 -7.24 17.18
N MET A 135 -1.80 -7.40 18.37
CA MET A 135 -1.26 -8.29 19.40
C MET A 135 -1.53 -9.73 18.99
N SER A 136 -0.49 -10.56 19.03
CA SER A 136 -0.63 -11.99 18.84
C SER A 136 -1.59 -12.57 19.88
N GLU A 137 -2.41 -13.50 19.44
CA GLU A 137 -3.32 -14.32 20.24
C GLU A 137 -2.81 -15.75 20.40
N TYR A 138 -1.64 -16.07 19.83
CA TYR A 138 -1.10 -17.43 19.79
C TYR A 138 -0.87 -18.01 21.19
N VAL A 139 -1.42 -19.21 21.40
CA VAL A 139 -1.24 -20.00 22.61
C VAL A 139 -0.61 -21.35 22.19
N PRO A 140 0.57 -21.71 22.73
CA PRO A 140 1.26 -22.98 22.42
C PRO A 140 0.46 -24.24 22.76
#